data_AF-A0A9E2XL34-F1
#
_entry.id   AF-A0A9E2XL34-F1
#
_cell.length_a   1.000
_cell.length_b   1.000
_cell.length_c   1.000
_cell.angle_alpha   90.00
_cell.angle_beta   90.00
_cell.angle_gamma   90.00
#
_symmetry.space_group_name_H-M   'P 1'
#
loop_
_entity.id
_entity.type
_entity.pdbx_description
1 polymer ?
#
loop_
_entity_poly.entity_id
_entity_poly.type
_entity_poly.pdbx_seq_one_letter_code
_entity_poly.pdbx_strand_id
1 'polypeptide(L)'
;MSIAAQARDAARLQAGEGTAEQKVRIAAWGRLRGLLSALDSKTSVLLRFNAIVVAALAYLVIVSAADPFNGARPVVKLLGSIVGHVSLAISVLSCGFAFPVIYVEREVYGLGGSDTAISDRSLERLGDLVSRRARYYAWAWWLSVASGVGFALLVALAVLH
;
A
#
# COMPACT_ATOMS: atom_id res chain seq x y z
N MET A 1 -2.70 10.92 26.27
CA MET A 1 -4.02 10.35 26.64
C MET A 1 -4.12 8.93 26.12
N SER A 2 -4.63 7.97 26.92
CA SER A 2 -4.86 6.60 26.42
C SER A 2 -5.99 6.60 25.38
N ILE A 3 -6.04 5.57 24.52
CA ILE A 3 -7.12 5.36 23.53
C ILE A 3 -8.51 5.47 24.18
N ALA A 4 -8.63 5.07 25.45
CA ALA A 4 -9.85 5.17 26.24
C ALA A 4 -10.29 6.62 26.53
N ALA A 5 -9.34 7.55 26.66
CA ALA A 5 -9.66 8.97 26.86
C ALA A 5 -10.13 9.63 25.56
N GLN A 6 -9.52 9.28 24.42
CA GLN A 6 -9.99 9.73 23.10
C GLN A 6 -11.36 9.15 22.73
N ALA A 7 -11.61 7.88 23.08
CA ALA A 7 -12.91 7.25 22.91
C ALA A 7 -13.99 7.92 23.80
N ARG A 8 -13.62 8.36 25.00
CA ARG A 8 -14.53 9.09 25.91
C ARG A 8 -14.89 10.48 25.41
N ASP A 9 -13.94 11.25 24.87
CA ASP A 9 -14.24 12.57 24.29
C ASP A 9 -15.11 12.44 23.04
N ALA A 10 -14.84 11.45 22.19
CA ALA A 10 -15.71 11.14 21.04
C ALA A 10 -17.13 10.74 21.47
N ALA A 11 -17.26 9.96 22.56
CA ALA A 11 -18.55 9.54 23.11
C ALA A 11 -19.34 10.71 23.74
N ARG A 12 -18.66 11.65 24.44
CA ARG A 12 -19.29 12.85 25.02
C ARG A 12 -19.85 13.79 23.94
N LEU A 13 -19.13 13.94 22.83
CA LEU A 13 -19.55 14.79 21.72
C LEU A 13 -20.65 14.15 20.86
N GLN A 14 -20.68 12.82 20.74
CA GLN A 14 -21.84 12.08 20.19
C GLN A 14 -23.09 12.16 21.09
N ALA A 15 -22.90 12.29 22.41
CA ALA A 15 -23.99 12.53 23.37
C ALA A 15 -24.54 13.97 23.34
N GLY A 16 -24.06 14.82 22.42
CA GLY A 16 -24.60 16.15 22.17
C GLY A 16 -23.86 17.31 22.84
N GLU A 17 -22.94 17.02 23.77
CA GLU A 17 -22.19 18.03 24.52
C GLU A 17 -20.97 18.54 23.72
N GLY A 18 -20.96 19.83 23.38
CA GLY A 18 -19.83 20.51 22.74
C GLY A 18 -20.22 21.47 21.62
N THR A 19 -19.31 22.38 21.25
CA THR A 19 -19.58 23.41 20.23
C THR A 19 -19.71 22.78 18.84
N ALA A 20 -20.41 23.46 17.92
CA ALA A 20 -20.53 23.01 16.52
C ALA A 20 -19.16 22.77 15.87
N GLU A 21 -18.18 23.61 16.21
CA GLU A 21 -16.81 23.51 15.73
C GLU A 21 -16.09 22.23 16.22
N GLN A 22 -16.26 21.86 17.50
CA GLN A 22 -15.71 20.63 18.06
C GLN A 22 -16.29 19.37 17.38
N LYS A 23 -17.60 19.39 17.09
CA LYS A 23 -18.27 18.29 16.38
C LYS A 23 -17.73 18.11 14.97
N VAL A 24 -17.49 19.21 14.24
CA VAL A 24 -16.88 19.19 12.90
C VAL A 24 -15.46 18.64 12.93
N ARG A 25 -14.64 19.05 13.90
CA ARG A 25 -13.26 18.56 14.05
C ARG A 25 -13.19 17.06 14.30
N ILE A 26 -14.07 16.51 15.15
CA ILE A 26 -14.15 15.06 15.39
C ILE A 26 -14.60 14.31 14.14
N ALA A 27 -15.59 14.83 13.42
CA ALA A 27 -16.04 14.22 12.16
C ALA A 27 -14.92 14.20 11.12
N ALA A 28 -14.15 15.29 10.99
CA ALA A 28 -12.99 15.35 10.12
C ALA A 28 -11.90 14.34 10.52
N TRP A 29 -11.58 14.27 11.81
CA TRP A 29 -10.65 13.29 12.37
C TRP A 29 -11.07 11.85 12.07
N GLY A 30 -12.34 11.52 12.33
CA GLY A 30 -12.91 10.20 12.08
C GLY A 30 -12.81 9.79 10.60
N ARG A 31 -13.11 10.72 9.68
CA ARG A 31 -12.96 10.49 8.23
C ARG A 31 -11.51 10.22 7.85
N LEU A 32 -10.57 11.04 8.32
CA LEU A 32 -9.14 10.87 8.01
C LEU A 32 -8.59 9.56 8.57
N ARG A 33 -8.99 9.17 9.79
CA ARG A 33 -8.61 7.88 10.38
C ARG A 33 -9.21 6.70 9.62
N GLY A 34 -10.46 6.82 9.16
CA GLY A 34 -11.09 5.83 8.29
C GLY A 34 -10.33 5.65 6.98
N LEU A 35 -9.85 6.74 6.36
CA LEU A 35 -9.03 6.69 5.14
C LEU A 35 -7.69 5.98 5.39
N LEU A 36 -7.03 6.23 6.51
CA LEU A 36 -5.80 5.52 6.87
C LEU A 36 -6.05 4.01 7.02
N SER A 37 -7.07 3.63 7.79
CA SER A 37 -7.43 2.22 7.96
C SER A 37 -7.77 1.53 6.64
N ALA A 38 -8.46 2.23 5.73
CA ALA A 38 -8.74 1.72 4.39
C ALA A 38 -7.47 1.56 3.54
N LEU A 39 -6.54 2.53 3.61
CA LEU A 39 -5.24 2.44 2.93
C LEU A 39 -4.42 1.26 3.46
N ASP A 40 -4.38 1.04 4.77
CA ASP A 40 -3.64 -0.08 5.38
C ASP A 40 -4.22 -1.42 4.95
N SER A 41 -5.56 -1.55 4.94
CA SER A 41 -6.26 -2.74 4.45
C SER A 41 -5.94 -3.03 2.98
N LYS A 42 -6.05 -2.01 2.11
CA LYS A 42 -5.73 -2.16 0.67
C LYS A 42 -4.27 -2.49 0.43
N THR A 43 -3.36 -1.86 1.18
CA THR A 43 -1.92 -2.11 1.07
C THR A 43 -1.58 -3.53 1.52
N SER A 44 -2.25 -4.05 2.56
CA SER A 44 -2.08 -5.44 2.98
C SER A 44 -2.44 -6.44 1.87
N VAL A 45 -3.56 -6.21 1.18
CA VAL A 45 -3.97 -7.04 0.03
C VAL A 45 -2.96 -6.92 -1.11
N LEU A 46 -2.52 -5.70 -1.42
CA LEU A 46 -1.53 -5.43 -2.47
C LEU A 46 -0.21 -6.16 -2.22
N LEU A 47 0.29 -6.15 -0.98
CA LEU A 47 1.52 -6.85 -0.60
C LEU A 47 1.40 -8.36 -0.75
N ARG A 48 0.25 -8.94 -0.41
CA ARG A 48 0.00 -10.38 -0.61
C ARG A 48 0.03 -10.75 -2.09
N PHE A 49 -0.61 -9.95 -2.93
CA PHE A 49 -0.57 -10.15 -4.38
C PHE A 49 0.86 -10.04 -4.92
N ASN A 50 1.59 -8.99 -4.55
CA ASN A 50 3.00 -8.84 -4.97
C ASN A 50 3.87 -9.99 -4.49
N ALA A 51 3.68 -10.51 -3.28
CA ALA A 51 4.45 -11.65 -2.80
C ALA A 51 4.27 -12.88 -3.70
N ILE A 52 3.05 -13.14 -4.19
CA ILE A 52 2.76 -14.23 -5.13
C ILE A 52 3.46 -13.97 -6.46
N VAL A 53 3.32 -12.77 -7.03
CA VAL A 53 3.93 -12.42 -8.33
C VAL A 53 5.46 -12.48 -8.26
N VAL A 54 6.07 -11.95 -7.20
CA VAL A 54 7.51 -12.03 -6.94
C VAL A 54 7.94 -13.48 -6.84
N ALA A 55 7.25 -14.31 -6.06
CA ALA A 55 7.62 -15.72 -5.91
C ALA A 55 7.54 -16.48 -7.23
N ALA A 56 6.47 -16.28 -8.01
CA ALA A 56 6.29 -16.91 -9.31
C ALA A 56 7.36 -16.46 -10.31
N LEU A 57 7.62 -15.15 -10.41
CA LEU A 57 8.65 -14.61 -11.30
C LEU A 57 10.05 -15.03 -10.88
N ALA A 58 10.39 -14.97 -9.59
CA ALA A 58 11.69 -15.43 -9.11
C ALA A 58 11.90 -16.91 -9.41
N TYR A 59 10.87 -17.74 -9.25
CA TYR A 59 10.95 -19.14 -9.63
C TYR A 59 11.19 -19.31 -11.13
N LEU A 60 10.37 -18.68 -11.97
CA LEU A 60 10.47 -18.82 -13.44
C LEU A 60 11.77 -18.27 -14.03
N VAL A 61 12.27 -17.16 -13.48
CA VAL A 61 13.34 -16.36 -14.08
C VAL A 61 14.71 -16.68 -13.49
N ILE A 62 14.78 -17.06 -12.22
CA ILE A 62 16.05 -17.21 -11.49
C ILE A 62 16.31 -18.67 -11.12
N VAL A 63 15.29 -19.38 -10.61
CA VAL A 63 15.48 -20.69 -9.99
C VAL A 63 15.27 -21.85 -10.95
N SER A 64 14.33 -21.71 -11.88
CA SER A 64 13.93 -22.79 -12.79
C SER A 64 15.10 -23.23 -13.67
N ALA A 65 15.53 -24.49 -13.52
CA ALA A 65 16.45 -25.14 -14.44
C ALA A 65 15.77 -25.50 -15.78
N ALA A 66 14.43 -25.54 -15.80
CA ALA A 66 13.65 -25.72 -17.01
C ALA A 66 13.43 -24.36 -17.66
N ASP A 67 13.90 -24.20 -18.90
CA ASP A 67 13.62 -23.02 -19.70
C ASP A 67 12.13 -23.00 -20.07
N PRO A 68 11.33 -22.03 -19.57
CA PRO A 68 9.89 -21.98 -19.85
C PRO A 68 9.59 -21.70 -21.33
N PHE A 69 10.60 -21.37 -22.14
CA PHE A 69 10.49 -21.14 -23.58
C PHE A 69 11.29 -22.17 -24.39
N ASN A 70 11.54 -23.35 -23.84
CA ASN A 70 12.28 -24.40 -24.53
C ASN A 70 11.54 -24.83 -25.82
N GLY A 71 12.19 -24.70 -26.98
CA GLY A 71 11.57 -24.93 -28.30
C GLY A 71 11.01 -23.66 -28.97
N ALA A 72 10.88 -22.55 -28.25
CA ALA A 72 10.49 -21.27 -28.83
C ALA A 72 11.63 -20.65 -29.65
N ARG A 73 11.27 -19.71 -30.54
CA ARG A 73 12.25 -18.95 -31.33
C ARG A 73 13.19 -18.17 -30.39
N PRO A 74 14.49 -18.02 -30.70
CA PRO A 74 15.47 -17.33 -29.85
C PRO A 74 15.03 -15.91 -29.44
N VAL A 75 14.35 -15.21 -30.33
CA VAL A 75 13.81 -13.86 -30.08
C VAL A 75 12.72 -13.87 -29.00
N VAL A 76 11.82 -14.87 -29.00
CA VAL A 76 10.74 -15.00 -28.01
C VAL A 76 11.33 -15.33 -26.64
N LYS A 77 12.33 -16.22 -26.60
CA LYS A 77 13.07 -16.55 -25.37
C LYS A 77 13.78 -15.33 -24.77
N LEU A 78 14.44 -14.52 -25.61
CA LEU A 78 15.09 -13.29 -25.16
C LEU A 78 14.07 -12.27 -24.61
N LEU A 79 12.99 -12.03 -25.34
CA LEU A 79 11.91 -11.13 -24.90
C LEU A 79 11.28 -11.60 -23.59
N GLY A 80 10.97 -12.89 -23.48
CA GLY A 80 10.45 -13.48 -22.25
C GLY A 80 11.40 -13.32 -21.06
N SER A 81 12.70 -13.55 -21.25
CA SER A 81 13.68 -13.33 -20.18
C SER A 81 13.73 -11.87 -19.72
N ILE A 82 13.75 -10.91 -20.67
CA ILE A 82 13.78 -9.47 -20.34
C ILE A 82 12.52 -9.06 -19.59
N VAL A 83 11.35 -9.42 -20.11
CA VAL A 83 10.06 -9.09 -19.49
C VAL A 83 9.96 -9.72 -18.10
N GLY A 84 10.47 -10.94 -17.91
CA GLY A 84 10.55 -11.61 -16.60
C GLY A 84 11.34 -10.82 -15.56
N HIS A 85 12.58 -10.46 -15.88
CA HIS A 85 13.46 -9.72 -14.97
C HIS A 85 12.92 -8.32 -14.67
N VAL A 86 12.43 -7.61 -15.69
CA VAL A 86 11.84 -6.27 -15.52
C VAL A 86 10.59 -6.34 -14.66
N SER A 87 9.71 -7.31 -14.91
CA SER A 87 8.50 -7.50 -14.11
C SER A 87 8.83 -7.82 -12.66
N LEU A 88 9.87 -8.63 -12.41
CA LEU A 88 10.32 -8.98 -11.06
C LEU A 88 10.86 -7.73 -10.35
N ALA A 89 11.71 -6.94 -11.00
CA ALA A 89 12.24 -5.70 -10.45
C ALA A 89 11.13 -4.70 -10.09
N ILE A 90 10.16 -4.51 -11.00
CA ILE A 90 9.01 -3.63 -10.76
C ILE A 90 8.16 -4.13 -9.57
N SER A 91 7.96 -5.44 -9.45
CA SER A 91 7.25 -6.04 -8.32
C SER A 91 7.96 -5.78 -6.98
N VAL A 92 9.28 -5.94 -6.93
CA VAL A 92 10.08 -5.64 -5.73
C VAL A 92 10.02 -4.14 -5.39
N LEU A 93 10.11 -3.26 -6.39
CA LEU A 93 9.95 -1.82 -6.20
C LEU A 93 8.55 -1.48 -5.65
N SER A 94 7.50 -2.11 -6.17
CA SER A 94 6.14 -1.95 -5.67
C SER A 94 6.03 -2.27 -4.17
N CYS A 95 6.67 -3.35 -3.71
CA CYS A 95 6.76 -3.66 -2.28
C CYS A 95 7.49 -2.58 -1.47
N GLY A 96 8.55 -1.99 -2.02
CA GLY A 96 9.27 -0.86 -1.43
C GLY A 96 8.39 0.38 -1.24
N PHE A 97 7.49 0.67 -2.19
CA PHE A 97 6.51 1.76 -2.07
C PHE A 97 5.36 1.46 -1.10
N ALA A 98 5.00 0.18 -0.93
CA ALA A 98 3.98 -0.24 0.02
C ALA A 98 4.46 -0.19 1.49
N PHE A 99 5.77 -0.36 1.73
CA PHE A 99 6.33 -0.38 3.09
C PHE A 99 6.12 0.93 3.88
N PRO A 100 6.38 2.13 3.33
CA PRO A 100 6.06 3.40 3.98
C PRO A 100 4.58 3.58 4.32
N VAL A 101 3.66 2.95 3.57
CA VAL A 101 2.23 3.08 3.84
C VAL A 101 1.87 2.43 5.19
N ILE A 102 2.50 1.30 5.51
CA ILE A 102 2.25 0.55 6.75
C ILE A 102 3.13 1.06 7.90
N TYR A 103 4.42 1.27 7.65
CA TYR A 103 5.39 1.55 8.72
C TYR A 103 5.31 2.97 9.31
N VAL A 104 4.71 3.93 8.58
CA VAL A 104 4.50 5.31 9.07
C VAL A 104 3.54 5.36 10.26
N GLU A 105 2.85 4.27 10.65
CA GLU A 105 2.05 4.25 11.88
C GLU A 105 2.89 4.56 13.12
N ARG A 106 4.19 4.25 13.09
CA ARG A 106 5.08 4.52 14.22
C ARG A 106 5.23 6.02 14.52
N GLU A 107 5.09 6.89 13.51
CA GLU A 107 5.11 8.35 13.71
C GLU A 107 3.76 8.89 14.23
N VAL A 108 2.64 8.21 13.98
CA VAL A 108 1.33 8.58 14.54
C VAL A 108 1.26 8.30 16.05
N TYR A 109 1.96 7.26 16.52
CA TYR A 109 2.22 7.08 17.96
C TYR A 109 3.27 8.06 18.52
N GLY A 110 4.01 8.75 17.64
CA GLY A 110 4.87 9.90 17.94
C GLY A 110 4.13 11.23 18.14
N LEU A 111 2.81 11.27 17.96
CA LEU A 111 1.92 12.33 18.49
C LEU A 111 1.74 12.23 20.02
N GLY A 112 2.73 11.66 20.72
CA GLY A 112 2.89 11.68 22.17
C GLY A 112 3.46 13.00 22.70
N GLY A 113 3.49 14.06 21.89
CA GLY A 113 3.70 15.42 22.40
C GLY A 113 2.40 15.96 22.94
N SER A 114 2.28 16.00 24.27
CA SER A 114 1.37 16.70 25.21
C SER A 114 0.08 17.45 24.79
N ASP A 115 -0.20 17.73 23.52
CA ASP A 115 -1.44 18.37 23.07
C ASP A 115 -2.55 17.33 22.89
N THR A 116 -3.31 17.17 23.98
CA THR A 116 -4.42 16.22 24.10
C THR A 116 -5.71 16.67 23.43
N ALA A 117 -5.72 17.80 22.73
CA ALA A 117 -6.89 18.32 22.02
C ALA A 117 -6.81 18.06 20.51
N ILE A 118 -7.95 17.70 19.89
CA ILE A 118 -8.10 17.73 18.42
C ILE A 118 -8.07 19.20 17.99
N SER A 119 -6.87 19.69 17.72
CA SER A 119 -6.57 21.01 17.18
C SER A 119 -6.52 20.96 15.66
N ASP A 120 -6.64 22.12 15.02
CA ASP A 120 -6.55 22.21 13.56
C ASP A 120 -5.18 21.76 13.06
N ARG A 121 -4.12 21.97 13.85
CA ARG A 121 -2.76 21.51 13.56
C ARG A 121 -2.63 19.99 13.58
N SER A 122 -3.34 19.29 14.46
CA SER A 122 -3.32 17.83 14.48
C SER A 122 -4.13 17.24 13.32
N LEU A 123 -5.22 17.90 12.92
CA LEU A 123 -5.99 17.57 11.71
C LEU A 123 -5.16 17.78 10.43
N GLU A 124 -4.45 18.90 10.33
CA GLU A 124 -3.58 19.21 9.18
C GLU A 124 -2.47 18.17 9.02
N ARG A 125 -1.76 17.84 10.13
CA ARG A 125 -0.75 16.77 10.13
C ARG A 125 -1.32 15.43 9.70
N LEU A 126 -2.52 15.08 10.18
CA LEU A 126 -3.20 13.84 9.80
C LEU A 126 -3.58 13.85 8.31
N GLY A 127 -4.03 14.98 7.79
CA GLY A 127 -4.30 15.19 6.36
C GLY A 127 -3.05 15.00 5.50
N ASP A 128 -1.92 15.59 5.90
CA ASP A 128 -0.64 15.44 5.20
C ASP A 128 -0.14 14.00 5.19
N LEU A 129 -0.38 13.26 6.28
CA LEU A 129 -0.05 11.85 6.37
C LEU A 129 -0.92 11.01 5.43
N VAL A 130 -2.23 11.24 5.41
CA VAL A 130 -3.15 10.58 4.46
C VAL A 130 -2.71 10.86 3.02
N SER A 131 -2.42 12.12 2.68
CA SER A 131 -1.99 12.52 1.34
C SER A 131 -0.67 11.85 0.92
N ARG A 132 0.32 11.80 1.82
CA ARG A 132 1.59 11.10 1.57
C ARG A 132 1.39 9.61 1.37
N ARG A 133 0.66 8.94 2.27
CA ARG A 133 0.39 7.50 2.15
C ARG A 133 -0.43 7.15 0.91
N ALA A 134 -1.42 7.96 0.55
CA ALA A 134 -2.19 7.78 -0.67
C ALA A 134 -1.31 7.84 -1.92
N ARG A 135 -0.33 8.76 -1.97
CA ARG A 135 0.64 8.83 -3.07
C ARG A 135 1.54 7.60 -3.14
N TYR A 136 2.08 7.16 -2.01
CA TYR A 136 2.88 5.93 -1.96
C TYR A 136 2.08 4.70 -2.39
N TYR A 137 0.84 4.58 -1.90
CA TYR A 137 -0.08 3.52 -2.32
C TYR A 137 -0.38 3.57 -3.81
N ALA A 138 -0.62 4.76 -4.38
CA ALA A 138 -0.89 4.91 -5.81
C ALA A 138 0.31 4.43 -6.66
N TRP A 139 1.53 4.78 -6.27
CA TRP A 139 2.74 4.27 -6.93
C TRP A 139 2.89 2.76 -6.76
N ALA A 140 2.72 2.24 -5.55
CA ALA A 140 2.77 0.80 -5.30
C ALA A 140 1.75 0.06 -6.19
N TRP A 141 0.51 0.58 -6.27
CA TRP A 141 -0.55 0.04 -7.11
C TRP A 141 -0.16 0.01 -8.59
N TRP A 142 0.28 1.13 -9.16
CA TRP A 142 0.66 1.20 -10.58
C TRP A 142 1.80 0.24 -10.92
N LEU A 143 2.82 0.16 -10.07
CA LEU A 143 3.92 -0.78 -10.25
C LEU A 143 3.45 -2.24 -10.15
N SER A 144 2.56 -2.54 -9.21
CA SER A 144 1.98 -3.88 -9.05
C SER A 144 1.20 -4.31 -10.28
N VAL A 145 0.36 -3.43 -10.83
CA VAL A 145 -0.40 -3.68 -12.06
C VAL A 145 0.54 -3.89 -13.24
N ALA A 146 1.55 -3.02 -13.42
CA ALA A 146 2.52 -3.15 -14.51
C ALA A 146 3.29 -4.48 -14.45
N SER A 147 3.74 -4.88 -13.26
CA SER A 147 4.39 -6.17 -13.04
C SER A 147 3.44 -7.35 -13.30
N GLY A 148 2.19 -7.27 -12.84
CA GLY A 148 1.18 -8.30 -13.06
C GLY A 148 0.84 -8.50 -14.55
N VAL A 149 0.78 -7.41 -15.31
CA VAL A 149 0.61 -7.46 -16.78
C VAL A 149 1.81 -8.14 -17.44
N GLY A 150 3.04 -7.77 -17.04
CA GLY A 150 4.25 -8.42 -17.54
C GLY A 150 4.29 -9.92 -17.23
N PHE A 151 3.91 -10.32 -16.01
CA PHE A 151 3.75 -11.72 -15.64
C PHE A 151 2.70 -12.44 -16.50
N ALA A 152 1.53 -11.86 -16.72
CA ALA A 152 0.49 -12.44 -17.57
C ALA A 152 0.97 -12.64 -19.02
N LEU A 153 1.71 -11.68 -19.57
CA LEU A 153 2.30 -11.79 -20.90
C LEU A 153 3.32 -12.93 -20.98
N LEU A 154 4.14 -13.12 -19.95
CA LEU A 154 5.09 -14.23 -19.89
C LEU A 154 4.39 -15.58 -19.88
N VAL A 155 3.38 -15.73 -19.04
CA VAL A 155 2.58 -16.96 -18.99
C VAL A 155 1.90 -17.22 -20.34
N ALA A 156 1.32 -16.19 -20.96
CA ALA A 156 0.70 -16.34 -22.28
C ALA A 156 1.71 -16.77 -23.36
N LEU A 157 2.91 -16.17 -23.37
CA LEU A 157 3.97 -16.54 -24.31
C LEU A 157 4.45 -17.99 -24.10
N ALA A 158 4.60 -18.41 -22.84
CA ALA A 158 5.04 -19.76 -22.47
C ALA A 158 3.96 -20.84 -22.72
N VAL A 159 2.67 -20.47 -22.74
CA VAL A 159 1.59 -21.41 -23.07
C VAL A 159 1.39 -21.55 -24.58
N LEU A 160 1.66 -20.49 -25.35
CA LEU A 160 1.45 -20.47 -26.80
C LEU A 160 2.62 -21.06 -27.61
N HIS A 161 3.78 -21.27 -27.00
CA HIS A 161 5.00 -21.76 -27.65
C HIS A 161 5.56 -22.96 -26.90
#